data_AF-A0AAD0FPD3-F1
#
_entry.id   AF-A0AAD0FPD3-F1
#
_cell.length_a   1.000
_cell.length_b   1.000
_cell.length_c   1.000
_cell.angle_alpha   90.00
_cell.angle_beta   90.00
_cell.angle_gamma   90.00
#
_symmetry.space_group_name_H-M   'P 1'
#
loop_
_entity.id
_entity.type
_entity.pdbx_description
1 polymer ?
#
loop_
_entity_poly.entity_id
_entity_poly.type
_entity_poly.pdbx_seq_one_letter_code
_entity_poly.pdbx_strand_id
1 'polypeptide(L)'
;MKEIYEFALDDLGVDGLAPILFQAGDHQELSIQQIPTLAEWGLAQNRTRDYLRGRTPQPVKTAPPSPVVPRNHCGVGEGEFSVDPAGFVYPCQTMHFDQFICGNVRELDIKEIYDTSPVMRRVRTAVVDNLDVCRHCDVKYFCNGGCRSTAFNVYGEFEKHNELYCRHLEKLAVDRMWANCELPLHATEGVCA
;
A
#
# COMPACT_ATOMS: atom_id res chain seq x y z
N MET A 1 21.28 -3.69 15.87
CA MET A 1 20.43 -4.81 15.39
C MET A 1 19.23 -5.11 16.31
N LYS A 2 18.72 -4.13 17.07
CA LYS A 2 17.47 -4.20 17.86
C LYS A 2 16.43 -3.15 17.45
N GLU A 3 16.83 -2.19 16.62
CA GLU A 3 16.11 -0.92 16.46
C GLU A 3 15.03 -0.94 15.36
N ILE A 4 15.10 -1.84 14.39
CA ILE A 4 14.12 -1.91 13.29
C ILE A 4 12.74 -2.35 13.81
N TYR A 5 12.70 -3.19 14.85
CA TYR A 5 11.46 -3.73 15.41
C TYR A 5 10.79 -2.80 16.44
N GLU A 6 11.54 -1.87 17.04
CA GLU A 6 10.99 -0.84 17.94
C GLU A 6 10.31 0.28 17.14
N PHE A 7 10.74 0.53 15.90
CA PHE A 7 10.24 1.64 15.08
C PHE A 7 8.77 1.49 14.61
N ALA A 8 8.18 0.29 14.69
CA ALA A 8 6.80 0.04 14.24
C ALA A 8 5.73 0.27 15.33
N LEU A 9 6.09 0.46 16.60
CA LEU A 9 5.11 0.47 17.69
C LEU A 9 4.98 1.82 18.43
N ASP A 10 6.03 2.64 18.48
CA ASP A 10 5.97 3.89 19.26
C ASP A 10 5.76 5.16 18.40
N ASP A 11 6.25 5.23 17.15
CA ASP A 11 6.28 6.48 16.39
C ASP A 11 5.11 6.69 15.40
N LEU A 12 4.37 5.65 15.04
CA LEU A 12 3.41 5.76 13.93
C LEU A 12 1.95 5.98 14.34
N GLY A 13 1.59 5.83 15.62
CA GLY A 13 0.21 6.07 16.09
C GLY A 13 -0.86 5.27 15.32
N VAL A 14 -0.48 4.16 14.69
CA VAL A 14 -1.37 3.28 13.91
C VAL A 14 -1.66 2.01 14.69
N ASP A 15 -2.94 1.79 14.96
CA ASP A 15 -3.50 0.58 15.55
C ASP A 15 -3.53 -0.59 14.54
N GLY A 16 -2.38 -0.97 13.96
CA GLY A 16 -2.33 -2.02 12.94
C GLY A 16 -1.01 -2.79 12.89
N LEU A 17 -1.10 -4.13 12.96
CA LEU A 17 -0.03 -5.04 12.57
C LEU A 17 0.15 -4.95 11.05
N ALA A 18 1.17 -4.22 10.60
CA ALA A 18 1.56 -4.31 9.21
C ALA A 18 2.37 -5.61 8.99
N PRO A 19 2.09 -6.42 7.94
CA PRO A 19 3.12 -7.30 7.35
C PRO A 19 4.40 -6.48 7.12
N ILE A 20 5.58 -7.10 6.95
CA ILE A 20 6.76 -6.32 6.55
C ILE A 20 6.39 -5.58 5.26
N LEU A 21 6.20 -4.26 5.40
CA LEU A 21 5.84 -3.34 4.36
C LEU A 21 7.15 -2.84 3.79
N PHE A 22 7.51 -3.34 2.61
CA PHE A 22 8.50 -2.64 1.82
C PHE A 22 7.77 -1.51 1.09
N GLN A 23 7.94 -0.28 1.57
CA GLN A 23 7.66 0.89 0.75
C GLN A 23 8.87 1.07 -0.18
N ALA A 24 8.61 1.15 -1.49
CA ALA A 24 9.64 1.44 -2.48
C ALA A 24 10.05 2.93 -2.35
N GLY A 25 10.88 3.24 -1.35
CA GLY A 25 11.42 4.56 -1.08
C GLY A 25 12.57 4.47 -0.07
N ASP A 26 13.68 5.14 -0.39
CA ASP A 26 15.00 5.11 0.25
C ASP A 26 15.58 3.71 0.50
N HIS A 27 16.26 3.24 -0.56
CA HIS A 27 17.00 1.99 -0.72
C HIS A 27 17.96 1.68 0.44
N GLN A 28 17.49 1.03 1.50
CA GLN A 28 18.34 0.14 2.28
C GLN A 28 18.30 -1.26 1.66
N GLU A 29 19.49 -1.81 1.38
CA GLU A 29 19.66 -3.16 0.86
C GLU A 29 19.14 -4.16 1.90
N LEU A 30 18.05 -4.87 1.57
CA LEU A 30 17.48 -5.87 2.46
C LEU A 30 18.31 -7.15 2.40
N SER A 31 18.72 -7.60 3.57
CA SER A 31 19.34 -8.91 3.78
C SER A 31 18.24 -9.88 4.19
N ILE A 32 18.18 -11.07 3.57
CA ILE A 32 17.16 -12.09 3.87
C ILE A 32 17.12 -12.49 5.36
N GLN A 33 18.24 -12.31 6.06
CA GLN A 33 18.39 -12.51 7.50
C GLN A 33 17.55 -11.53 8.34
N GLN A 34 17.00 -10.47 7.75
CA GLN A 34 16.12 -9.51 8.41
C GLN A 34 14.65 -9.94 8.42
N ILE A 35 14.28 -10.99 7.66
CA ILE A 35 12.90 -11.49 7.60
C ILE A 35 12.66 -12.46 8.78
N PRO A 36 11.68 -12.17 9.67
CA PRO A 36 11.37 -13.01 10.82
C PRO A 36 10.78 -14.34 10.39
N THR A 37 11.08 -15.38 11.16
CA THR A 37 10.42 -16.68 11.05
C THR A 37 8.96 -16.60 11.47
N LEU A 38 8.16 -17.59 11.08
CA LEU A 38 6.75 -17.68 11.49
C LEU A 38 6.56 -17.72 13.02
N ALA A 39 7.49 -18.34 13.75
CA ALA A 39 7.45 -18.39 15.21
C ALA A 39 7.71 -17.01 15.83
N GLU A 40 8.71 -16.28 15.33
CA GLU A 40 9.02 -14.91 15.76
C GLU A 40 7.86 -13.96 15.44
N TRP A 41 7.25 -14.13 14.26
CA TRP A 41 6.05 -13.41 13.85
C TRP A 41 4.89 -13.62 14.84
N GLY A 42 4.60 -14.88 15.19
CA GLY A 42 3.54 -15.20 16.15
C GLY A 42 3.79 -14.59 17.53
N LEU A 43 5.04 -14.55 17.98
CA LEU A 43 5.41 -13.89 19.24
C LEU A 43 5.17 -12.38 19.19
N ALA A 44 5.54 -11.73 18.08
CA ALA A 44 5.30 -10.31 17.87
C ALA A 44 3.80 -9.98 17.89
N GLN A 45 2.97 -10.77 17.19
CA GLN A 45 1.51 -10.60 17.20
C GLN A 45 0.91 -10.73 18.61
N ASN A 46 1.37 -11.70 19.39
CA ASN A 46 0.91 -11.86 20.77
C ASN A 46 1.25 -10.64 21.63
N ARG A 47 2.49 -10.11 21.51
CA ARG A 47 2.91 -8.89 22.21
C ARG A 47 2.09 -7.67 21.79
N THR A 48 1.85 -7.47 20.50
CA THR A 48 1.01 -6.36 20.02
C THR A 48 -0.42 -6.48 20.53
N ARG A 49 -1.00 -7.69 20.52
CA ARG A 49 -2.33 -7.92 21.08
C ARG A 49 -2.37 -7.58 22.57
N ASP A 50 -1.36 -8.00 23.33
CA ASP A 50 -1.27 -7.70 24.76
C ASP A 50 -1.05 -6.19 25.02
N TYR A 51 -0.30 -5.51 24.15
CA TYR A 51 -0.13 -4.05 24.19
C TYR A 51 -1.43 -3.28 23.91
N LEU A 52 -2.22 -3.75 22.95
CA LEU A 52 -3.50 -3.14 22.57
C LEU A 52 -4.63 -3.44 23.58
N ARG A 53 -4.50 -4.51 24.38
CA ARG A 53 -5.49 -4.85 25.43
C ARG A 53 -5.59 -3.71 26.45
N GLY A 54 -6.79 -3.13 26.55
CA GLY A 54 -7.09 -2.07 27.52
C GLY A 54 -6.70 -0.67 27.08
N ARG A 55 -6.20 -0.49 25.85
CA ARG A 55 -6.00 0.84 25.27
C ARG A 55 -7.26 1.31 24.56
N THR A 56 -7.62 2.57 24.80
CA THR A 56 -8.68 3.24 24.05
C THR A 56 -8.06 3.88 22.81
N PRO A 57 -8.67 3.73 21.61
CA PRO A 57 -8.21 4.42 20.42
C PRO A 57 -8.13 5.92 20.69
N GLN A 58 -6.99 6.53 20.37
CA GLN A 58 -6.84 7.97 20.49
C GLN A 58 -7.65 8.66 19.38
N PRO A 59 -8.25 9.83 19.65
CA PRO A 59 -8.88 10.62 18.60
C PRO A 59 -7.84 10.97 17.53
N VAL A 60 -8.21 10.74 16.26
CA VAL A 60 -7.37 11.04 15.11
C VAL A 60 -7.06 12.54 15.12
N LYS A 61 -5.77 12.89 15.21
CA LYS A 61 -5.33 14.29 15.11
C LYS A 61 -5.64 14.79 13.70
N THR A 62 -6.37 15.90 13.58
CA THR A 62 -6.64 16.53 12.29
C THR A 62 -5.35 17.17 11.78
N ALA A 63 -4.73 16.56 10.77
CA ALA A 63 -3.63 17.14 10.03
C ALA A 63 -4.19 17.98 8.86
N PRO A 64 -3.48 19.04 8.41
CA PRO A 64 -3.82 19.72 7.17
C PRO A 64 -3.82 18.71 6.00
N PRO A 65 -4.67 18.91 4.98
CA PRO A 65 -4.70 18.02 3.82
C PRO A 65 -3.33 18.01 3.15
N SER A 66 -2.81 16.81 2.89
CA SER A 66 -1.57 16.66 2.12
C SER A 66 -1.76 17.15 0.68
N PRO A 67 -0.69 17.65 0.04
CA PRO A 67 -0.72 17.99 -1.37
C PRO A 67 -1.23 16.83 -2.24
N VAL A 68 -2.16 17.12 -3.14
CA VAL A 68 -2.67 16.11 -4.07
C VAL A 68 -1.65 15.93 -5.20
N VAL A 69 -1.00 14.77 -5.22
CA VAL A 69 -0.08 14.38 -6.29
C VAL A 69 -0.82 13.47 -7.27
N PRO A 70 -0.96 13.86 -8.56
CA PRO A 70 -1.58 13.00 -9.55
C PRO A 70 -0.80 11.70 -9.72
N ARG A 71 -1.48 10.54 -9.70
CA ARG A 71 -0.90 9.22 -10.00
C ARG A 71 -1.83 8.41 -10.86
N ASN A 72 -1.28 7.51 -11.68
CA ASN A 72 -2.08 6.66 -12.58
C ASN A 72 -2.43 5.28 -11.99
N HIS A 73 -2.08 4.99 -10.74
CA HIS A 73 -2.31 3.69 -10.09
C HIS A 73 -2.28 3.81 -8.56
N CYS A 74 -2.81 2.80 -7.86
CA CYS A 74 -2.92 2.80 -6.41
C CYS A 74 -1.62 2.45 -5.66
N GLY A 75 -0.49 2.27 -6.35
CA GLY A 75 0.78 1.82 -5.76
C GLY A 75 1.05 0.32 -5.88
N VAL A 76 0.06 -0.51 -6.27
CA VAL A 76 0.24 -1.96 -6.37
C VAL A 76 1.35 -2.33 -7.35
N GLY A 77 2.29 -3.16 -6.88
CA GLY A 77 3.39 -3.67 -7.70
C GLY A 77 4.42 -2.64 -8.18
N GLU A 78 4.39 -1.40 -7.67
CA GLU A 78 5.40 -0.37 -7.95
C GLU A 78 5.82 0.40 -6.70
N GLY A 79 4.87 0.84 -5.88
CA GLY A 79 5.12 1.63 -4.66
C GLY A 79 5.27 0.79 -3.39
N GLU A 80 4.73 -0.43 -3.39
CA GLU A 80 4.88 -1.38 -2.29
C GLU A 80 4.84 -2.83 -2.78
N PHE A 81 5.46 -3.71 -2.00
CA PHE A 81 5.19 -5.15 -2.03
C PHE A 81 5.26 -5.67 -0.59
N SER A 82 4.71 -6.86 -0.37
CA SER A 82 4.61 -7.47 0.94
C SER A 82 5.22 -8.86 0.93
N VAL A 83 5.93 -9.20 1.99
CA VAL A 83 6.52 -10.53 2.15
C VAL A 83 5.92 -11.19 3.38
N ASP A 84 5.39 -12.40 3.23
CA ASP A 84 4.86 -13.16 4.35
C ASP A 84 6.00 -13.85 5.14
N PRO A 85 5.73 -14.39 6.35
CA PRO A 85 6.73 -15.11 7.14
C PRO A 85 7.25 -16.41 6.49
N ALA A 86 6.55 -16.94 5.48
CA ALA A 86 6.98 -18.06 4.66
C ALA A 86 7.90 -17.62 3.50
N GLY A 87 8.16 -16.33 3.36
CA GLY A 87 9.01 -15.74 2.34
C GLY A 87 8.30 -15.49 1.01
N PHE A 88 6.99 -15.78 0.89
CA PHE A 88 6.25 -15.49 -0.32
C PHE A 88 6.05 -14.00 -0.48
N VAL A 89 6.27 -13.52 -1.71
CA VAL A 89 6.12 -12.12 -2.10
C VAL A 89 4.74 -11.91 -2.72
N TYR A 90 4.08 -10.84 -2.32
CA TYR A 90 2.80 -10.38 -2.83
C TYR A 90 2.91 -8.91 -3.29
N PRO A 91 2.11 -8.47 -4.27
CA PRO A 91 2.24 -7.14 -4.85
C PRO A 91 1.68 -6.00 -3.97
N CYS A 92 1.00 -6.33 -2.88
CA CYS A 92 0.39 -5.39 -1.94
C CYS A 92 0.12 -6.11 -0.61
N GLN A 93 0.19 -5.37 0.50
CA GLN A 93 -0.09 -5.88 1.85
C GLN A 93 -1.48 -6.50 2.04
N THR A 94 -2.45 -6.06 1.24
CA THR A 94 -3.84 -6.52 1.29
C THR A 94 -4.15 -7.58 0.21
N MET A 95 -3.14 -8.12 -0.46
CA MET A 95 -3.29 -9.09 -1.56
C MET A 95 -2.61 -10.43 -1.28
N HIS A 96 -2.67 -10.90 -0.04
CA HIS A 96 -2.16 -12.21 0.37
C HIS A 96 -3.13 -13.32 -0.06
N PHE A 97 -3.26 -13.53 -1.36
CA PHE A 97 -4.02 -14.63 -1.97
C PHE A 97 -3.11 -15.44 -2.87
N ASP A 98 -3.34 -16.76 -2.96
CA ASP A 98 -2.48 -17.69 -3.72
C ASP A 98 -2.23 -17.26 -5.17
N GLN A 99 -3.25 -16.72 -5.84
CA GLN A 99 -3.16 -16.24 -7.22
C GLN A 99 -2.31 -14.97 -7.41
N PHE A 100 -1.94 -14.29 -6.32
CA PHE A 100 -1.07 -13.12 -6.32
C PHE A 100 0.31 -13.40 -5.73
N ILE A 101 0.70 -14.67 -5.55
CA ILE A 101 2.07 -15.02 -5.20
C ILE A 101 2.99 -14.64 -6.37
N CYS A 102 3.91 -13.73 -6.11
CA CYS A 102 4.88 -13.25 -7.09
C CYS A 102 6.13 -14.14 -7.16
N GLY A 103 6.51 -14.78 -6.05
CA GLY A 103 7.71 -15.61 -5.89
C GLY A 103 8.04 -15.82 -4.42
N ASN A 104 9.19 -16.43 -4.11
CA ASN A 104 9.68 -16.59 -2.74
C ASN A 104 11.10 -16.04 -2.59
N VAL A 105 11.29 -15.13 -1.62
CA VAL A 105 12.59 -14.48 -1.36
C VAL A 105 13.68 -15.44 -0.88
N ARG A 106 13.30 -16.64 -0.43
CA ARG A 106 14.24 -17.71 -0.05
C ARG A 106 14.82 -18.46 -1.24
N GLU A 107 14.22 -18.30 -2.40
CA GLU A 107 14.61 -18.97 -3.64
C GLU A 107 15.21 -17.99 -4.65
N LEU A 108 14.68 -16.76 -4.72
CA LEU A 108 15.04 -15.74 -5.69
C LEU A 108 15.25 -14.39 -5.01
N ASP A 109 16.12 -13.55 -5.59
CA ASP A 109 16.27 -12.17 -5.15
C ASP A 109 15.00 -11.37 -5.44
N ILE A 110 14.67 -10.40 -4.58
CA ILE A 110 13.48 -9.54 -4.72
C ILE A 110 13.45 -8.85 -6.09
N LYS A 111 14.61 -8.39 -6.58
CA LYS A 111 14.71 -7.76 -7.90
C LYS A 111 14.31 -8.72 -9.01
N GLU A 112 14.77 -9.97 -8.93
CA GLU A 112 14.44 -10.99 -9.92
C GLU A 112 12.94 -11.33 -9.87
N ILE A 113 12.35 -11.47 -8.68
CA ILE A 113 10.90 -11.66 -8.51
C ILE A 113 10.15 -10.49 -9.14
N TYR A 114 10.57 -9.25 -8.88
CA TYR A 114 9.95 -8.05 -9.42
C TYR A 114 9.99 -7.99 -10.95
N ASP A 115 11.12 -8.34 -11.56
CA ASP A 115 11.31 -8.25 -13.02
C ASP A 115 10.61 -9.40 -13.77
N THR A 116 10.67 -10.61 -13.23
CA THR A 116 10.31 -11.83 -13.97
C THR A 116 8.90 -12.33 -13.67
N SER A 117 8.36 -12.05 -12.48
CA SER A 117 7.07 -12.58 -12.04
C SER A 117 5.93 -12.20 -12.99
N PRO A 118 5.17 -13.18 -13.53
CA PRO A 118 3.99 -12.89 -14.35
C PRO A 118 2.92 -12.12 -13.58
N VAL A 119 2.76 -12.40 -12.29
CA VAL A 119 1.84 -11.67 -11.41
C VAL A 119 2.27 -10.22 -11.27
N MET A 120 3.55 -9.98 -10.96
CA MET A 120 4.06 -8.61 -10.83
C MET A 120 3.91 -7.82 -12.12
N ARG A 121 4.21 -8.44 -13.27
CA ARG A 121 3.98 -7.83 -14.59
C ARG A 121 2.51 -7.52 -14.83
N ARG A 122 1.58 -8.43 -14.52
CA ARG A 122 0.13 -8.20 -14.67
C ARG A 122 -0.33 -7.03 -13.82
N VAL A 123 -0.02 -7.01 -12.53
CA VAL A 123 -0.55 -5.97 -11.63
C VAL A 123 -0.05 -4.57 -11.98
N ARG A 124 1.19 -4.43 -12.48
CA ARG A 124 1.73 -3.15 -12.95
C ARG A 124 1.00 -2.59 -14.17
N THR A 125 0.30 -3.43 -14.94
CA THR A 125 -0.52 -2.95 -16.07
C THR A 125 -1.86 -2.35 -15.64
N ALA A 126 -2.28 -2.51 -14.38
CA ALA A 126 -3.54 -1.98 -13.86
C ALA A 126 -3.43 -0.49 -13.48
N VAL A 127 -3.06 0.31 -14.47
CA VAL A 127 -3.12 1.78 -14.44
C VAL A 127 -4.50 2.24 -14.90
N VAL A 128 -4.92 3.42 -14.45
CA VAL A 128 -6.25 4.00 -14.74
C VAL A 128 -6.56 4.11 -16.23
N ASP A 129 -5.56 4.25 -17.09
CA ASP A 129 -5.71 4.31 -18.54
C ASP A 129 -6.05 2.96 -19.18
N ASN A 130 -5.73 1.86 -18.50
CA ASN A 130 -6.02 0.50 -18.94
C ASN A 130 -7.30 -0.08 -18.30
N LEU A 131 -7.85 0.57 -17.28
CA LEU A 131 -9.08 0.15 -16.62
C LEU A 131 -10.30 0.68 -17.37
N ASP A 132 -11.25 -0.21 -17.70
CA ASP A 132 -12.33 0.07 -18.65
C ASP A 132 -13.20 1.29 -18.29
N VAL A 133 -13.59 1.42 -17.03
CA VAL A 133 -14.38 2.57 -16.56
C VAL A 133 -13.47 3.77 -16.27
N CYS A 134 -12.31 3.54 -15.64
CA CYS A 134 -11.45 4.63 -15.19
C CYS A 134 -10.81 5.41 -16.35
N ARG A 135 -10.56 4.78 -17.51
CA ARG A 135 -9.91 5.45 -18.64
C ARG A 135 -10.69 6.65 -19.18
N HIS A 136 -12.02 6.64 -18.99
CA HIS A 136 -12.95 7.69 -19.40
C HIS A 136 -13.33 8.65 -18.26
N CYS A 137 -12.72 8.53 -17.08
CA CYS A 137 -13.03 9.36 -15.92
C CYS A 137 -12.12 10.60 -15.85
N ASP A 138 -12.70 11.78 -15.66
CA ASP A 138 -11.97 13.06 -15.64
C ASP A 138 -11.04 13.21 -14.42
N VAL A 139 -11.39 12.57 -13.30
CA VAL A 139 -10.60 12.64 -12.05
C VAL A 139 -9.71 11.41 -11.82
N LYS A 140 -9.49 10.58 -12.85
CA LYS A 140 -8.81 9.28 -12.73
C LYS A 140 -7.44 9.35 -12.06
N TYR A 141 -6.67 10.41 -12.33
CA TYR A 141 -5.34 10.61 -11.74
C TYR A 141 -5.35 11.13 -10.30
N PHE A 142 -6.51 11.52 -9.79
CA PHE A 142 -6.69 12.05 -8.44
C PHE A 142 -7.31 11.02 -7.49
N CYS A 143 -8.07 10.06 -8.02
CA CYS A 143 -8.56 8.90 -7.27
C CYS A 143 -7.67 7.66 -7.44
N ASN A 144 -6.70 7.69 -8.37
CA ASN A 144 -5.75 6.62 -8.67
C ASN A 144 -6.40 5.28 -9.07
N GLY A 145 -7.65 5.32 -9.53
CA GLY A 145 -8.45 4.13 -9.83
C GLY A 145 -8.98 3.39 -8.60
N GLY A 146 -8.72 3.86 -7.38
CA GLY A 146 -9.13 3.19 -6.15
C GLY A 146 -8.39 1.87 -5.85
N CYS A 147 -8.62 1.33 -4.65
CA CYS A 147 -7.93 0.14 -4.16
C CYS A 147 -8.29 -1.11 -4.98
N ARG A 148 -7.27 -1.69 -5.62
CA ARG A 148 -7.40 -2.93 -6.40
C ARG A 148 -7.72 -4.15 -5.53
N SER A 149 -7.20 -4.20 -4.30
CA SER A 149 -7.52 -5.29 -3.38
C SER A 149 -9.00 -5.28 -3.00
N THR A 150 -9.57 -4.10 -2.73
CA THR A 150 -11.00 -3.98 -2.43
C THR A 150 -11.85 -4.42 -3.62
N ALA A 151 -11.49 -4.04 -4.85
CA ALA A 151 -12.19 -4.50 -6.04
C ALA A 151 -12.14 -6.03 -6.17
N PHE A 152 -10.96 -6.62 -6.01
CA PHE A 152 -10.80 -8.07 -6.05
C PHE A 152 -11.60 -8.80 -4.96
N ASN A 153 -11.59 -8.29 -3.71
CA ASN A 153 -12.35 -8.89 -2.60
C ASN A 153 -13.87 -8.85 -2.84
N VAL A 154 -14.39 -7.79 -3.46
CA VAL A 154 -15.83 -7.62 -3.67
C VAL A 154 -16.32 -8.38 -4.91
N TYR A 155 -15.54 -8.36 -6.00
CA TYR A 155 -16.01 -8.87 -7.30
C TYR A 155 -15.25 -10.10 -7.82
N GLY A 156 -14.16 -10.52 -7.16
CA GLY A 156 -13.28 -11.59 -7.65
C GLY A 156 -12.44 -11.20 -8.87
N GLU A 157 -12.47 -9.92 -9.27
CA GLU A 157 -11.81 -9.41 -10.48
C GLU A 157 -10.91 -8.22 -10.11
N PHE A 158 -9.62 -8.31 -10.46
CA PHE A 158 -8.62 -7.32 -10.09
C PHE A 158 -8.71 -6.03 -10.93
N GLU A 159 -9.00 -6.21 -12.21
CA GLU A 159 -9.13 -5.13 -13.19
C GLU A 159 -10.50 -4.42 -13.12
N LYS A 160 -11.45 -4.98 -12.36
CA LYS A 160 -12.77 -4.37 -12.21
C LYS A 160 -12.68 -3.09 -11.40
N HIS A 161 -13.42 -2.07 -11.82
CA HIS A 161 -13.55 -0.85 -11.02
C HIS A 161 -14.45 -1.10 -9.80
N ASN A 162 -14.24 -0.35 -8.73
CA ASN A 162 -15.04 -0.53 -7.53
C ASN A 162 -16.35 0.26 -7.60
N GLU A 163 -17.41 -0.33 -8.14
CA GLU A 163 -18.73 0.31 -8.34
C GLU A 163 -19.29 0.96 -7.06
N LEU A 164 -19.13 0.30 -5.91
CA LEU A 164 -19.63 0.77 -4.62
C LEU A 164 -18.94 2.05 -4.14
N TYR A 165 -17.62 2.16 -4.36
CA TYR A 165 -16.82 3.27 -3.85
C TYR A 165 -16.46 4.31 -4.91
N CYS A 166 -16.65 4.04 -6.20
CA CYS A 166 -16.19 4.91 -7.29
C CYS A 166 -16.73 6.34 -7.16
N ARG A 167 -18.04 6.51 -6.95
CA ARG A 167 -18.65 7.84 -6.78
C ARG A 167 -18.14 8.56 -5.53
N HIS A 168 -17.89 7.82 -4.45
CA HIS A 168 -17.35 8.39 -3.23
C HIS A 168 -15.91 8.87 -3.44
N LEU A 169 -15.07 8.07 -4.10
CA LEU A 169 -13.69 8.40 -4.44
C LEU A 169 -13.60 9.59 -5.41
N GLU A 170 -14.52 9.68 -6.38
CA GLU A 170 -14.65 10.82 -7.28
C GLU A 170 -14.94 12.10 -6.50
N LYS A 171 -15.95 12.08 -5.61
CA LYS A 171 -16.26 13.22 -4.74
C LYS A 171 -15.06 13.59 -3.86
N LEU A 172 -14.39 12.62 -3.24
CA LEU A 172 -13.20 12.87 -2.43
C LEU A 172 -12.05 13.47 -3.24
N ALA A 173 -11.86 13.05 -4.49
CA ALA A 173 -10.85 13.63 -5.36
C ALA A 173 -11.13 15.12 -5.60
N VAL A 174 -12.38 15.47 -5.92
CA VAL A 174 -12.81 16.87 -6.12
C VAL A 174 -12.68 17.68 -4.83
N ASP A 175 -13.14 17.15 -3.70
CA ASP A 175 -13.06 17.81 -2.39
C ASP A 175 -11.59 18.09 -2.01
N ARG A 176 -10.69 17.13 -2.27
CA ARG A 176 -9.25 17.29 -2.04
C ARG A 176 -8.62 18.31 -2.96
N MET A 177 -9.02 18.36 -4.23
CA MET A 177 -8.56 19.38 -5.17
C MET A 177 -8.93 20.79 -4.66
N TRP A 178 -10.17 20.98 -4.21
CA TRP A 178 -10.59 22.26 -3.63
C TRP A 178 -9.85 22.63 -2.35
N ALA A 179 -9.69 21.68 -1.43
CA ALA A 179 -8.93 21.90 -0.20
C ALA A 179 -7.46 22.29 -0.48
N ASN A 180 -6.90 21.84 -1.61
CA ASN A 180 -5.54 22.19 -2.03
C ASN A 180 -5.45 23.59 -2.65
N CYS A 181 -6.49 24.08 -3.32
CA CYS A 181 -6.54 25.46 -3.82
C CYS A 181 -6.49 26.50 -2.68
N GLU A 182 -6.90 26.12 -1.48
CA GLU A 182 -6.88 26.98 -0.30
C GLU A 182 -5.51 26.98 0.42
N LEU A 183 -4.57 26.15 -0.02
CA LEU A 183 -3.21 26.10 0.54
C LEU A 183 -2.33 27.21 -0.05
N PRO A 184 -1.42 27.83 0.74
CA PRO A 184 -0.45 28.80 0.23
C PRO A 184 0.44 28.18 -0.86
N LEU A 185 0.66 28.91 -1.96
CA LEU A 185 1.44 28.45 -3.13
C LEU A 185 2.82 27.86 -2.76
N HIS A 186 3.48 28.41 -1.74
CA HIS A 186 4.79 27.95 -1.25
C HIS A 186 4.78 26.52 -0.67
N ALA A 187 3.61 25.97 -0.32
CA ALA A 187 3.46 24.59 0.17
C ALA A 187 3.43 23.55 -0.97
N THR A 188 3.39 23.99 -2.24
CA THR A 188 3.29 23.12 -3.42
C THR A 188 4.59 23.02 -4.23
N GLU A 189 5.62 23.80 -3.88
CA GLU A 189 6.88 23.94 -4.65
C GLU A 189 7.79 22.70 -4.63
N GLY A 190 7.48 21.67 -3.83
CA GLY A 190 8.25 20.41 -3.75
C GLY A 190 7.58 19.18 -4.34
N VAL A 191 6.40 19.32 -4.94
CA VAL A 191 5.54 18.17 -5.32
C VAL A 191 5.72 17.73 -6.78
N CYS A 192 6.38 18.56 -7.60
CA CYS A 192 6.61 18.34 -9.03
C CYS A 192 8.10 18.27 -9.41
N ALA A 193 8.96 17.73 -8.52
CA ALA A 193 10.36 17.43 -8.85
C ALA A 193 10.57 15.92 -9.02
#